data_AF-A0A1H6PTW1-F1
#
_entry.id   AF-A0A1H6PTW1-F1
#
_cell.length_a   1.000
_cell.length_b   1.000
_cell.length_c   1.000
_cell.angle_alpha   90.00
_cell.angle_beta   90.00
_cell.angle_gamma   90.00
#
_symmetry.space_group_name_H-M   'P 1'
#
loop_
_entity.id
_entity.type
_entity.pdbx_description
1 polymer ?
#
loop_
_entity_poly.entity_id
_entity_poly.type
_entity_poly.pdbx_seq_one_letter_code
_entity_poly.pdbx_strand_id
1 'polypeptide(L)'
;MTTKYEYHSGFMEEALEQAELSLNNNEVPVGCVFVHNGKVIARGMNDTNKSLCGTRHAEFLGIEHILKTHTADIFEEVDLYVTVEPCIMCASALRQLKIKCVYYGCANDRFGGCGSVMSIHSDKGVDPTYKAYPGFYREEAIMLLRRFYCQENENAPTEKKENKKQRELKTAFQPFDFTKYVHSEEEFVEVYGEEYLHLYQESLKEKLKETGKGEKKRKTKK
;
A
#
# COMPACT_ATOMS: atom_id res chain seq x y z
N MET A 1 -3.40 -7.49 -26.38
CA MET A 1 -2.38 -6.68 -25.70
C MET A 1 -2.84 -6.55 -24.26
N THR A 2 -2.00 -6.90 -23.29
CA THR A 2 -2.30 -6.73 -21.87
C THR A 2 -2.46 -5.24 -21.56
N THR A 3 -3.53 -4.85 -20.86
CA THR A 3 -3.69 -3.45 -20.44
C THR A 3 -2.65 -3.11 -19.38
N LYS A 4 -2.38 -1.81 -19.16
CA LYS A 4 -1.46 -1.41 -18.08
C LYS A 4 -1.96 -1.84 -16.70
N TYR A 5 -3.28 -1.81 -16.49
CA TYR A 5 -3.89 -2.32 -15.26
C TYR A 5 -3.65 -3.81 -15.08
N GLU A 6 -3.87 -4.62 -16.12
CA GLU A 6 -3.61 -6.08 -16.08
C GLU A 6 -2.13 -6.37 -15.81
N TYR A 7 -1.22 -5.58 -16.41
CA TYR A 7 0.21 -5.68 -16.19
C TYR A 7 0.59 -5.47 -14.72
N HIS A 8 0.11 -4.38 -14.10
CA HIS A 8 0.39 -4.09 -12.69
C HIS A 8 -0.33 -5.05 -11.74
N SER A 9 -1.55 -5.47 -12.10
CA SER A 9 -2.34 -6.44 -11.33
C SER A 9 -1.65 -7.80 -11.25
N GLY A 10 -1.04 -8.28 -12.34
CA GLY A 10 -0.29 -9.56 -12.31
C GLY A 10 0.82 -9.58 -11.26
N PHE A 11 1.59 -8.50 -11.11
CA PHE A 11 2.62 -8.41 -10.07
C PHE A 11 2.05 -8.19 -8.67
N MET A 12 0.91 -7.49 -8.55
CA MET A 12 0.22 -7.36 -7.26
C MET A 12 -0.34 -8.71 -6.77
N GLU A 13 -0.77 -9.57 -7.68
CA GLU A 13 -1.19 -10.94 -7.36
C GLU A 13 -0.02 -11.74 -6.75
N GLU A 14 1.18 -11.65 -7.33
CA GLU A 14 2.40 -12.24 -6.72
C GLU A 14 2.72 -11.64 -5.34
N ALA A 15 2.48 -10.34 -5.13
CA ALA A 15 2.65 -9.72 -3.82
C ALA A 15 1.61 -10.23 -2.80
N LEU A 16 0.37 -10.49 -3.22
CA LEU A 16 -0.66 -11.12 -2.39
C LEU A 16 -0.29 -12.55 -2.00
N GLU A 17 0.33 -13.32 -2.89
CA GLU A 17 0.86 -14.65 -2.54
C GLU A 17 1.87 -14.56 -1.38
N GLN A 18 2.78 -13.57 -1.42
CA GLN A 18 3.71 -13.33 -0.31
C GLN A 18 2.99 -12.92 0.98
N ALA A 19 1.92 -12.12 0.88
CA ALA A 19 1.13 -11.72 2.04
C ALA A 19 0.35 -12.89 2.66
N GLU A 20 -0.17 -13.81 1.86
CA GLU A 20 -0.81 -15.04 2.35
C GLU A 20 0.23 -15.97 3.00
N LEU A 21 1.46 -16.04 2.49
CA LEU A 21 2.56 -16.74 3.15
C LEU A 21 2.89 -16.13 4.53
N SER A 22 2.94 -14.80 4.66
CA SER A 22 3.05 -14.15 5.97
C SER A 22 1.90 -14.54 6.90
N LEU A 23 0.66 -14.49 6.41
CA LEU A 23 -0.53 -14.86 7.21
C LEU A 23 -0.43 -16.30 7.75
N ASN A 24 -0.06 -17.25 6.89
CA ASN A 24 0.08 -18.66 7.25
C ASN A 24 1.24 -18.91 8.23
N ASN A 25 2.20 -17.99 8.29
CA ASN A 25 3.33 -18.01 9.22
C ASN A 25 3.10 -17.15 10.49
N ASN A 26 1.86 -16.75 10.77
CA ASN A 26 1.50 -15.89 11.90
C ASN A 26 2.25 -14.53 11.90
N GLU A 27 2.53 -14.00 10.71
CA GLU A 27 3.07 -12.65 10.50
C GLU A 27 1.99 -11.70 9.99
N VAL A 28 2.21 -10.39 10.18
CA VAL A 28 1.34 -9.37 9.57
C VAL A 28 1.35 -9.58 8.05
N PRO A 29 0.19 -9.71 7.38
CA PRO A 29 0.12 -10.15 5.99
C PRO A 29 0.41 -9.01 5.02
N VAL A 30 1.67 -8.59 5.01
CA VAL A 30 2.25 -7.64 4.06
C VAL A 30 3.25 -8.41 3.22
N GLY A 31 3.02 -8.40 1.91
CA GLY A 31 3.88 -9.04 0.92
C GLY A 31 4.23 -8.04 -0.16
N CYS A 32 5.40 -8.21 -0.77
CA CYS A 32 5.85 -7.38 -1.87
C CYS A 32 6.70 -8.15 -2.89
N VAL A 33 6.73 -7.61 -4.11
CA VAL A 33 7.66 -8.02 -5.16
C VAL A 33 8.32 -6.80 -5.79
N PHE A 34 9.61 -6.93 -6.11
CA PHE A 34 10.40 -5.92 -6.81
C PHE A 34 10.60 -6.38 -8.26
N VAL A 35 10.27 -5.51 -9.21
CA VAL A 35 10.24 -5.83 -10.64
C VAL A 35 11.21 -4.95 -11.40
N HIS A 36 12.10 -5.57 -12.17
CA HIS A 36 13.02 -4.91 -13.10
C HIS A 36 12.80 -5.47 -14.49
N ASN A 37 12.56 -4.62 -15.49
CA ASN A 37 12.33 -5.03 -16.88
C ASN A 37 11.27 -6.15 -17.05
N GLY A 38 10.15 -6.02 -16.33
CA GLY A 38 9.04 -6.97 -16.38
C GLY A 38 9.33 -8.32 -15.71
N LYS A 39 10.40 -8.43 -14.91
CA LYS A 39 10.75 -9.65 -14.17
C LYS A 39 10.87 -9.37 -12.69
N VAL A 40 10.31 -10.25 -11.87
CA VAL A 40 10.49 -10.20 -10.42
C VAL A 40 11.95 -10.56 -10.08
N ILE A 41 12.66 -9.62 -9.47
CA ILE A 41 14.05 -9.78 -9.03
C ILE A 41 14.17 -10.05 -7.52
N ALA A 42 13.13 -9.73 -6.75
CA ALA A 42 13.06 -10.06 -5.33
C ALA A 42 11.60 -10.15 -4.85
N ARG A 43 11.41 -10.94 -3.79
CA ARG A 43 10.15 -11.06 -3.05
C ARG A 43 10.41 -10.77 -1.59
N GLY A 44 9.48 -10.13 -0.92
CA GLY A 44 9.55 -9.79 0.49
C GLY A 44 8.24 -10.06 1.19
N MET A 45 8.32 -10.46 2.46
CA MET A 45 7.16 -10.64 3.33
C MET A 45 7.53 -10.22 4.75
N ASN A 46 6.57 -9.80 5.56
CA ASN A 46 6.87 -9.34 6.91
C ASN A 46 7.46 -10.48 7.78
N ASP A 47 8.47 -10.18 8.59
CA ASP A 47 9.24 -11.15 9.39
C ASP A 47 9.49 -10.63 10.83
N THR A 48 8.72 -9.63 11.27
CA THR A 48 8.93 -8.92 12.54
C THR A 48 8.77 -9.80 13.79
N ASN A 49 7.80 -10.71 13.80
CA ASN A 49 7.57 -11.65 14.90
C ASN A 49 8.67 -12.70 14.95
N LYS A 50 9.00 -13.32 13.81
CA LYS A 50 10.02 -14.37 13.75
C LYS A 50 11.41 -13.83 14.08
N SER A 51 11.73 -12.64 13.59
CA SER A 51 13.05 -12.03 13.80
C SER A 51 13.17 -11.24 15.11
N LEU A 52 12.06 -11.00 15.81
CA LEU A 52 11.97 -10.09 16.96
C LEU A 52 12.53 -8.69 16.66
N CYS A 53 12.32 -8.21 15.42
CA CYS A 53 12.89 -6.96 14.94
C CYS A 53 11.84 -6.13 14.24
N GLY A 54 11.51 -4.97 14.81
CA GLY A 54 10.47 -4.08 14.29
C GLY A 54 10.78 -3.42 12.94
N THR A 55 11.96 -3.62 12.37
CA THR A 55 12.33 -3.09 11.05
C THR A 55 12.25 -4.11 9.92
N ARG A 56 12.01 -5.40 10.23
CA ARG A 56 11.99 -6.49 9.23
C ARG A 56 10.65 -6.60 8.52
N HIS A 57 10.30 -5.50 7.84
CA HIS A 57 9.14 -5.38 6.96
C HIS A 57 9.44 -6.00 5.58
N ALA A 58 8.38 -6.30 4.83
CA ALA A 58 8.45 -6.90 3.50
C ALA A 58 9.41 -6.14 2.58
N GLU A 59 9.30 -4.82 2.54
CA GLU A 59 10.14 -3.94 1.69
C GLU A 59 11.63 -4.06 2.05
N PHE A 60 11.97 -4.09 3.34
CA PHE A 60 13.36 -4.26 3.78
C PHE A 60 13.92 -5.62 3.41
N LEU A 61 13.12 -6.69 3.49
CA LEU A 61 13.59 -8.02 3.10
C LEU A 61 13.85 -8.12 1.58
N GLY A 62 12.98 -7.51 0.77
CA GLY A 62 13.21 -7.45 -0.67
C GLY A 62 14.42 -6.58 -1.03
N ILE A 63 14.60 -5.44 -0.37
CA ILE A 63 15.82 -4.61 -0.52
C ILE A 63 17.08 -5.41 -0.15
N GLU A 64 17.07 -6.10 1.00
CA GLU A 64 18.18 -6.94 1.45
C GLU A 64 18.50 -8.03 0.42
N HIS A 65 17.48 -8.63 -0.20
CA HIS A 65 17.66 -9.64 -1.24
C HIS A 65 18.34 -9.08 -2.49
N ILE A 66 17.90 -7.92 -2.98
CA ILE A 66 18.46 -7.26 -4.16
C ILE A 66 19.93 -6.90 -3.92
N LEU A 67 20.23 -6.30 -2.77
CA LEU A 67 21.58 -5.83 -2.43
C LEU A 67 22.61 -6.95 -2.23
N LYS A 68 22.18 -8.22 -2.15
CA LYS A 68 23.11 -9.37 -2.18
C LYS A 68 23.74 -9.61 -3.55
N THR A 69 23.11 -9.12 -4.62
CA THR A 69 23.49 -9.41 -6.01
C THR A 69 23.63 -8.18 -6.89
N HIS A 70 23.07 -7.03 -6.47
CA HIS A 70 23.08 -5.78 -7.21
C HIS A 70 23.53 -4.62 -6.32
N THR A 71 24.03 -3.57 -6.96
CA THR A 71 24.32 -2.29 -6.30
C THR A 71 23.04 -1.46 -6.16
N ALA A 72 23.06 -0.45 -5.29
CA ALA A 72 21.86 0.32 -4.93
C ALA A 72 21.29 1.18 -6.09
N ASP A 73 22.07 1.47 -7.12
CA ASP A 73 21.62 2.20 -8.31
C ASP A 73 20.52 1.47 -9.09
N ILE A 74 20.40 0.14 -8.96
CA ILE A 74 19.35 -0.62 -9.65
C ILE A 74 17.93 -0.14 -9.29
N PHE A 75 17.72 0.39 -8.08
CA PHE A 75 16.40 0.77 -7.60
C PHE A 75 15.78 1.92 -8.42
N GLU A 76 16.61 2.74 -9.11
CA GLU A 76 16.16 3.78 -10.03
C GLU A 76 15.37 3.21 -11.23
N GLU A 77 15.48 1.90 -11.49
CA GLU A 77 14.79 1.20 -12.58
C GLU A 77 13.75 0.18 -12.08
N VAL A 78 13.56 0.06 -10.76
CA VAL A 78 12.75 -1.00 -10.15
C VAL A 78 11.39 -0.48 -9.70
N ASP A 79 10.34 -1.18 -10.14
CA ASP A 79 8.98 -0.97 -9.67
C ASP A 79 8.69 -1.90 -8.47
N LEU A 80 8.16 -1.36 -7.38
CA LEU A 80 7.73 -2.13 -6.21
C LEU A 80 6.22 -2.36 -6.25
N TYR A 81 5.77 -3.58 -6.01
CA TYR A 81 4.36 -3.91 -5.77
C TYR A 81 4.23 -4.44 -4.34
N VAL A 82 3.37 -3.83 -3.53
CA VAL A 82 3.21 -4.17 -2.11
C VAL A 82 1.74 -4.16 -1.68
N THR A 83 1.28 -5.14 -0.92
CA THR A 83 -0.16 -5.29 -0.61
C THR A 83 -0.71 -4.14 0.24
N VAL A 84 0.12 -3.53 1.08
CA VAL A 84 -0.24 -2.43 1.98
C VAL A 84 0.69 -1.26 1.72
N GLU A 85 0.16 -0.03 1.75
CA GLU A 85 0.95 1.19 1.60
C GLU A 85 2.20 1.17 2.50
N PRO A 86 3.39 1.46 1.95
CA PRO A 86 4.62 1.51 2.72
C PRO A 86 4.48 2.43 3.93
N CYS A 87 4.93 1.96 5.08
CA CYS A 87 4.95 2.81 6.27
C CYS A 87 5.99 3.93 6.10
N ILE A 88 5.95 4.96 6.96
CA ILE A 88 6.90 6.10 6.95
C ILE A 88 8.37 5.63 6.85
N MET A 89 8.73 4.58 7.60
CA MET A 89 10.08 4.00 7.58
C MET A 89 10.43 3.39 6.22
N CYS A 90 9.54 2.57 5.65
CA CYS A 90 9.79 1.90 4.37
C CYS A 90 9.76 2.90 3.21
N ALA A 91 8.81 3.84 3.22
CA ALA A 91 8.74 4.94 2.25
C ALA A 91 10.02 5.78 2.25
N SER A 92 10.58 6.09 3.43
CA SER A 92 11.85 6.82 3.55
C SER A 92 13.05 6.01 3.02
N ALA A 93 13.10 4.71 3.29
CA ALA A 93 14.16 3.84 2.77
C ALA A 93 14.11 3.74 1.24
N LEU A 94 12.92 3.51 0.68
CA LEU A 94 12.68 3.48 -0.77
C LEU A 94 13.05 4.81 -1.44
N ARG A 95 12.76 5.93 -0.78
CA ARG A 95 13.14 7.27 -1.24
C ARG A 95 14.66 7.45 -1.34
N GLN A 96 15.39 7.05 -0.30
CA GLN A 96 16.85 7.16 -0.26
C GLN A 96 17.53 6.25 -1.30
N LEU A 97 16.90 5.12 -1.63
CA LEU A 97 17.30 4.23 -2.71
C LEU A 97 16.81 4.69 -4.09
N LYS A 98 16.03 5.77 -4.15
CA LYS A 98 15.47 6.35 -5.38
C LYS A 98 14.65 5.34 -6.19
N ILE A 99 13.79 4.58 -5.51
CA ILE A 99 12.88 3.64 -6.17
C ILE A 99 12.14 4.33 -7.34
N LYS A 100 11.99 3.65 -8.47
CA LYS A 100 11.31 4.20 -9.65
C LYS A 100 9.84 4.51 -9.39
N CYS A 101 9.10 3.50 -8.91
CA CYS A 101 7.66 3.61 -8.67
C CYS A 101 7.19 2.57 -7.65
N VAL A 102 6.15 2.91 -6.90
CA VAL A 102 5.48 2.01 -5.95
C VAL A 102 4.02 1.85 -6.36
N TYR A 103 3.56 0.61 -6.45
CA TYR A 103 2.17 0.23 -6.62
C TYR A 103 1.74 -0.50 -5.36
N TYR A 104 0.58 -0.13 -4.79
CA TYR A 104 0.12 -0.76 -3.57
C TYR A 104 -1.38 -1.03 -3.55
N GLY A 105 -1.77 -2.00 -2.74
CA GLY A 105 -3.18 -2.38 -2.62
C GLY A 105 -3.96 -1.42 -1.74
N CYS A 106 -3.92 -1.62 -0.43
CA CYS A 106 -4.69 -0.79 0.49
C CYS A 106 -3.84 0.28 1.19
N ALA A 107 -4.49 1.38 1.56
CA ALA A 107 -3.91 2.42 2.39
C ALA A 107 -3.50 1.89 3.77
N ASN A 108 -2.52 2.55 4.39
CA ASN A 108 -2.07 2.28 5.74
C ASN A 108 -2.49 3.42 6.67
N ASP A 109 -3.68 3.27 7.27
CA ASP A 109 -4.34 4.31 8.07
C ASP A 109 -3.56 4.75 9.33
N ARG A 110 -2.59 3.94 9.78
CA ARG A 110 -1.85 4.20 11.02
C ARG A 110 -0.43 4.70 10.79
N PHE A 111 0.22 4.25 9.73
CA PHE A 111 1.64 4.49 9.51
C PHE A 111 2.00 4.86 8.07
N GLY A 112 1.02 5.05 7.19
CA GLY A 112 1.22 5.26 5.75
C GLY A 112 2.12 6.44 5.42
N GLY A 113 3.21 6.16 4.70
CA GLY A 113 4.21 7.12 4.25
C GLY A 113 4.01 7.60 2.81
N CYS A 114 2.99 7.11 2.12
CA CYS A 114 2.69 7.46 0.73
C CYS A 114 1.38 8.27 0.58
N GLY A 115 0.92 8.93 1.64
CA GLY A 115 -0.20 9.88 1.60
C GLY A 115 -1.23 9.70 2.72
N SER A 116 -1.35 8.51 3.32
CA SER A 116 -2.40 8.28 4.32
C SER A 116 -2.15 8.97 5.66
N VAL A 117 -0.88 9.01 6.11
CA VAL A 117 -0.47 9.75 7.32
C VAL A 117 0.54 10.83 6.97
N MET A 118 1.60 10.47 6.24
CA MET A 118 2.60 11.39 5.73
C MET A 118 2.84 11.13 4.23
N SER A 119 3.32 12.13 3.52
CA SER A 119 3.63 12.04 2.08
C SER A 119 5.16 11.99 1.87
N ILE A 120 5.83 11.01 2.50
CA ILE A 120 7.28 10.87 2.42
C ILE A 120 7.76 10.68 0.99
N HIS A 121 7.00 10.01 0.13
CA HIS A 121 7.33 9.83 -1.30
C HIS A 121 7.43 11.15 -2.10
N SER A 122 6.70 12.20 -1.69
CA SER A 122 6.52 13.45 -2.45
C SER A 122 6.83 14.72 -1.65
N ASP A 123 7.31 14.59 -0.40
CA ASP A 123 7.73 15.72 0.43
C ASP A 123 8.86 16.51 -0.26
N LYS A 124 8.70 17.83 -0.41
CA LYS A 124 9.67 18.69 -1.11
C LYS A 124 10.95 18.96 -0.32
N GLY A 125 10.99 18.63 0.97
CA GLY A 125 12.16 18.84 1.83
C GLY A 125 13.24 17.77 1.70
N VAL A 126 12.98 16.70 0.93
CA VAL A 126 13.90 15.60 0.65
C VAL A 126 13.87 15.41 -0.86
N ASP A 127 14.99 15.14 -1.52
CA ASP A 127 15.03 14.85 -2.96
C ASP A 127 15.80 13.53 -3.23
N PRO A 128 15.44 12.77 -4.28
CA PRO A 128 14.34 12.98 -5.21
C PRO A 128 12.99 12.42 -4.70
N THR A 129 11.87 12.76 -5.37
CA THR A 129 10.55 12.15 -5.15
C THR A 129 10.40 10.84 -5.92
N TYR A 130 9.40 10.02 -5.56
CA TYR A 130 8.98 8.87 -6.36
C TYR A 130 7.44 8.77 -6.44
N LYS A 131 6.95 8.09 -7.48
CA LYS A 131 5.51 7.89 -7.71
C LYS A 131 4.95 6.75 -6.88
N ALA A 132 3.76 6.91 -6.33
CA ALA A 132 3.08 5.89 -5.53
C ALA A 132 1.60 5.78 -5.92
N TYR A 133 1.17 4.61 -6.41
CA TYR A 133 -0.16 4.38 -6.96
C TYR A 133 -0.94 3.33 -6.15
N PRO A 134 -2.06 3.71 -5.49
CA PRO A 134 -2.90 2.80 -4.70
C PRO A 134 -3.84 1.94 -5.54
N GLY A 135 -4.55 1.02 -4.90
CA GLY A 135 -5.83 0.48 -5.37
C GLY A 135 -5.76 -0.90 -6.02
N PHE A 136 -4.58 -1.45 -6.26
CA PHE A 136 -4.43 -2.76 -6.89
C PHE A 136 -4.76 -3.89 -5.90
N TYR A 137 -5.82 -4.65 -6.14
CA TYR A 137 -6.32 -5.66 -5.18
C TYR A 137 -6.50 -5.11 -3.75
N ARG A 138 -7.03 -3.89 -3.66
CA ARG A 138 -7.23 -3.19 -2.38
C ARG A 138 -8.08 -3.99 -1.40
N GLU A 139 -9.17 -4.58 -1.88
CA GLU A 139 -10.12 -5.27 -1.02
C GLU A 139 -9.53 -6.56 -0.45
N GLU A 140 -8.80 -7.30 -1.27
CA GLU A 140 -8.07 -8.50 -0.92
C GLU A 140 -7.00 -8.20 0.13
N ALA A 141 -6.20 -7.16 -0.07
CA ALA A 141 -5.20 -6.72 0.92
C ALA A 141 -5.85 -6.34 2.27
N ILE A 142 -6.98 -5.62 2.25
CA ILE A 142 -7.76 -5.31 3.46
C ILE A 142 -8.26 -6.59 4.13
N MET A 143 -8.75 -7.55 3.35
CA MET A 143 -9.28 -8.80 3.88
C MET A 143 -8.19 -9.65 4.54
N LEU A 144 -6.97 -9.69 3.98
CA LEU A 144 -5.83 -10.32 4.64
C LEU A 144 -5.54 -9.69 6.00
N LEU A 145 -5.44 -8.36 6.08
CA LEU A 145 -5.24 -7.65 7.35
C LEU A 145 -6.36 -7.94 8.35
N ARG A 146 -7.62 -7.92 7.91
CA ARG A 146 -8.77 -8.22 8.77
C ARG A 146 -8.72 -9.66 9.29
N ARG A 147 -8.39 -10.64 8.43
CA ARG A 147 -8.17 -12.05 8.83
C ARG A 147 -7.11 -12.15 9.91
N PHE A 148 -5.96 -11.52 9.74
CA PHE A 148 -4.87 -11.50 10.74
C PHE A 148 -5.32 -10.91 12.08
N TYR A 149 -6.03 -9.77 12.08
CA TYR A 149 -6.47 -9.16 13.35
C TYR A 149 -7.62 -9.90 14.04
N CYS A 150 -8.39 -10.70 13.29
CA CYS A 150 -9.40 -11.61 13.83
C CYS A 150 -8.79 -12.91 14.40
N GLN A 151 -7.62 -13.35 13.95
CA GLN A 151 -6.92 -14.49 14.55
C GLN A 151 -6.59 -14.21 16.03
N GLU A 152 -6.65 -15.25 16.87
CA GLU A 152 -6.19 -15.17 18.25
C GLU A 152 -4.67 -14.97 18.26
N ASN A 153 -4.20 -13.96 18.99
CA ASN A 153 -2.78 -13.83 19.25
C ASN A 153 -2.49 -14.61 20.53
N GLU A 154 -1.82 -15.77 20.41
CA GLU A 154 -1.47 -16.62 21.55
C GLU A 154 -0.64 -15.86 22.61
N ASN A 155 0.12 -14.86 22.18
CA ASN A 155 0.97 -14.02 23.01
C ASN A 155 0.24 -12.78 23.58
N ALA A 156 -1.04 -12.55 23.24
CA ALA A 156 -1.80 -11.45 23.83
C ALA A 156 -2.06 -11.70 25.34
N PRO A 157 -2.10 -10.66 26.19
CA PRO A 157 -2.57 -10.79 27.56
C PRO A 157 -3.97 -11.41 27.60
N THR A 158 -4.23 -12.29 28.59
CA THR A 158 -5.48 -13.05 28.73
C THR A 158 -6.74 -12.17 28.66
N GLU A 159 -6.71 -10.99 29.26
CA GLU A 159 -7.80 -9.98 29.24
C GLU A 159 -8.16 -9.50 27.82
N LYS A 160 -7.21 -9.50 26.88
CA LYS A 160 -7.43 -9.12 25.48
C LYS A 160 -7.87 -10.30 24.61
N LYS A 161 -7.68 -11.55 25.07
CA LYS A 161 -8.14 -12.75 24.35
C LYS A 161 -9.67 -12.87 24.40
N GLU A 162 -10.27 -12.61 25.56
CA GLU A 162 -11.74 -12.70 25.74
C GLU A 162 -12.50 -11.67 24.87
N ASN A 163 -11.99 -10.45 24.75
CA ASN A 163 -12.56 -9.40 23.90
C ASN A 163 -12.42 -9.67 22.38
N LYS A 164 -11.56 -10.60 21.97
CA LYS A 164 -11.34 -10.93 20.55
C LYS A 164 -12.31 -11.98 20.00
N LYS A 165 -12.81 -12.89 20.85
CA LYS A 165 -13.75 -13.97 20.45
C LYS A 165 -15.07 -13.48 19.85
N GLN A 166 -15.40 -12.20 20.02
CA GLN A 166 -16.62 -11.57 19.49
C GLN A 166 -16.40 -10.69 18.25
N ARG A 167 -15.18 -10.63 17.68
CA ARG A 167 -14.92 -9.77 16.51
C ARG A 167 -15.42 -10.43 15.23
N GLU A 168 -16.57 -9.97 14.77
CA GLU A 168 -17.06 -10.30 13.43
C GLU A 168 -16.15 -9.71 12.34
N LEU A 169 -15.87 -10.53 11.34
CA LEU A 169 -15.11 -10.12 10.16
C LEU A 169 -15.97 -9.14 9.34
N LYS A 170 -15.61 -7.86 9.41
CA LYS A 170 -16.26 -6.84 8.57
C LYS A 170 -15.92 -7.13 7.10
N THR A 171 -16.92 -7.23 6.25
CA THR A 171 -16.76 -7.44 4.80
C THR A 171 -17.04 -6.18 3.98
N ALA A 172 -17.66 -5.16 4.57
CA ALA A 172 -17.89 -3.89 3.91
C ALA A 172 -16.58 -3.09 3.73
N PHE A 173 -16.40 -2.49 2.56
CA PHE A 173 -15.29 -1.60 2.24
C PHE A 173 -15.76 -0.15 2.17
N GLN A 174 -14.95 0.77 2.69
CA GLN A 174 -15.23 2.20 2.53
C GLN A 174 -14.87 2.65 1.11
N PRO A 175 -15.56 3.65 0.55
CA PRO A 175 -15.16 4.29 -0.69
C PRO A 175 -13.69 4.74 -0.64
N PHE A 176 -13.01 4.64 -1.77
CA PHE A 176 -11.61 5.03 -1.88
C PHE A 176 -11.49 6.32 -2.68
N ASP A 177 -10.83 7.32 -2.10
CA ASP A 177 -10.62 8.63 -2.73
C ASP A 177 -9.28 8.64 -3.46
N PHE A 178 -9.30 8.40 -4.77
CA PHE A 178 -8.10 8.44 -5.61
C PHE A 178 -7.48 9.84 -5.72
N THR A 179 -8.24 10.91 -5.49
CA THR A 179 -7.76 12.30 -5.65
C THR A 179 -6.75 12.73 -4.59
N LYS A 180 -6.53 11.89 -3.58
CA LYS A 180 -5.45 12.05 -2.59
C LYS A 180 -4.09 11.65 -3.13
N TYR A 181 -4.06 10.76 -4.12
CA TYR A 181 -2.84 10.08 -4.58
C TYR A 181 -2.56 10.32 -6.06
N VAL A 182 -3.61 10.58 -6.86
CA VAL A 182 -3.53 10.84 -8.30
C VAL A 182 -4.03 12.26 -8.56
N HIS A 183 -3.33 13.01 -9.42
CA HIS A 183 -3.53 14.45 -9.55
C HIS A 183 -4.24 14.89 -10.83
N SER A 184 -4.44 14.01 -11.80
CA SER A 184 -5.22 14.31 -13.01
C SER A 184 -5.91 13.06 -13.59
N GLU A 185 -6.91 13.28 -14.46
CA GLU A 185 -7.56 12.17 -15.18
C GLU A 185 -6.57 11.50 -16.14
N GLU A 186 -5.68 12.27 -16.77
CA GLU A 186 -4.66 11.76 -17.68
C GLU A 186 -3.68 10.84 -16.96
N GLU A 187 -3.20 11.23 -15.77
CA GLU A 187 -2.37 10.38 -14.92
C GLU A 187 -3.11 9.10 -14.50
N PHE A 188 -4.39 9.23 -14.14
CA PHE A 188 -5.21 8.09 -13.77
C PHE A 188 -5.36 7.09 -14.93
N VAL A 189 -5.74 7.57 -16.12
CA VAL A 189 -5.87 6.75 -17.32
C VAL A 189 -4.53 6.13 -17.71
N GLU A 190 -3.43 6.87 -17.55
CA GLU A 190 -2.09 6.35 -17.83
C GLU A 190 -1.74 5.14 -16.97
N VAL A 191 -2.18 5.08 -15.72
CA VAL A 191 -1.82 4.02 -14.76
C VAL A 191 -2.86 2.90 -14.73
N TYR A 192 -4.14 3.28 -14.64
CA TYR A 192 -5.25 2.36 -14.41
C TYR A 192 -6.02 2.03 -15.68
N GLY A 193 -5.92 2.82 -16.74
CA GLY A 193 -6.71 2.63 -17.96
C GLY A 193 -8.04 3.39 -17.97
N GLU A 194 -8.52 3.67 -19.17
CA GLU A 194 -9.75 4.43 -19.44
C GLU A 194 -10.98 3.75 -18.84
N GLU A 195 -10.99 2.41 -18.85
CA GLU A 195 -12.08 1.60 -18.35
C GLU A 195 -12.36 1.81 -16.84
N TYR A 196 -11.36 2.26 -16.07
CA TYR A 196 -11.48 2.54 -14.63
C TYR A 196 -11.67 4.03 -14.31
N LEU A 197 -11.67 4.93 -15.30
CA LEU A 197 -11.75 6.38 -15.09
C LEU A 197 -12.96 6.81 -14.25
N HIS A 198 -14.05 6.06 -14.34
CA HIS A 198 -15.27 6.28 -13.55
C HIS A 198 -15.01 6.33 -12.03
N LEU A 199 -14.05 5.54 -11.52
CA LEU A 199 -13.67 5.52 -10.09
C LEU A 199 -13.03 6.84 -9.64
N TYR A 200 -12.19 7.43 -10.50
CA TYR A 200 -11.58 8.73 -10.24
C TYR A 200 -12.61 9.86 -10.31
N GLN A 201 -13.50 9.81 -11.30
CA GLN A 201 -14.59 10.78 -11.45
C GLN A 201 -15.57 10.75 -10.28
N GLU A 202 -15.85 9.57 -9.72
CA GLU A 202 -16.63 9.45 -8.49
C GLU A 202 -15.91 10.11 -7.30
N SER A 203 -14.60 9.89 -7.16
CA SER A 203 -13.78 10.53 -6.12
C SER A 203 -13.82 12.07 -6.24
N LEU A 204 -13.72 12.61 -7.47
CA LEU A 204 -13.85 14.06 -7.73
C LEU A 204 -15.24 14.59 -7.33
N LYS A 205 -16.31 13.86 -7.68
CA LYS A 205 -17.69 14.26 -7.34
C LYS A 205 -17.90 14.32 -5.82
N GLU A 206 -17.40 13.34 -5.08
CA GLU A 206 -17.50 13.33 -3.61
C GLU A 206 -16.72 14.49 -2.98
N LYS A 207 -15.49 14.75 -3.44
CA LYS A 207 -14.68 15.90 -2.98
C LYS A 207 -15.38 17.25 -3.19
N LEU A 208 -16.06 17.43 -4.32
CA LEU A 208 -16.85 18.64 -4.62
C LEU A 208 -18.09 18.78 -3.71
N LYS A 209 -18.73 17.66 -3.32
CA LYS A 209 -19.85 17.68 -2.36
C LYS A 209 -19.37 18.10 -0.96
N GLU A 210 -18.19 17.67 -0.55
CA GLU A 210 -17.62 18.01 0.76
C GLU A 210 -17.23 19.49 0.85
N THR A 211 -16.57 20.04 -0.18
CA THR A 211 -16.22 21.47 -0.24
C THR A 211 -17.47 22.36 -0.27
N GLY A 212 -18.50 21.99 -1.06
CA GLY A 212 -19.78 22.72 -1.11
C GLY A 212 -20.58 22.70 0.20
N LYS A 213 -20.49 21.62 1.00
CA LYS A 213 -21.06 21.57 2.36
C LYS A 213 -20.30 22.45 3.35
N GLY A 214 -18.97 22.56 3.22
CA GLY A 214 -18.12 23.43 4.04
C GLY A 214 -18.41 24.92 3.83
N GLU A 215 -18.65 25.34 2.60
CA GLU A 215 -19.01 26.73 2.27
C GLU A 215 -20.39 27.12 2.79
N LYS A 216 -21.39 26.23 2.69
CA LYS A 216 -22.73 26.47 3.26
C LYS A 216 -22.69 26.60 4.79
N LYS A 217 -21.92 25.75 5.49
CA LYS A 217 -21.76 25.85 6.96
C LYS A 217 -21.06 27.13 7.41
N ARG A 218 -20.12 27.67 6.62
CA ARG A 218 -19.46 28.97 6.91
C ARG A 218 -20.40 30.17 6.70
N LYS A 219 -21.35 30.10 5.77
CA LYS A 219 -22.35 31.16 5.53
C LYS A 219 -23.45 31.24 6.59
N THR A 220 -23.75 30.15 7.29
CA THR A 220 -24.75 30.12 8.40
C THR A 220 -24.17 30.46 9.78
N LYS A 221 -22.87 30.77 9.90
CA LYS A 221 -22.21 31.17 11.15
C LYS A 221 -21.80 32.67 11.17
N LYS A 222 -22.30 33.47 10.23
CA LYS A 222 -22.18 34.93 10.23
C LYS A 222 -23.51 35.56 10.55
#